data_AF-A0A5C9BVK8-F1
#
_entry.id   AF-A0A5C9BVK8-F1
#
_cell.length_a   1.000
_cell.length_b   1.000
_cell.length_c   1.000
_cell.angle_alpha   90.00
_cell.angle_beta   90.00
_cell.angle_gamma   90.00
#
_symmetry.space_group_name_H-M   'P 1'
#
loop_
_entity.id
_entity.type
_entity.pdbx_description
1 polymer ?
#
loop_
_entity_poly.entity_id
_entity_poly.type
_entity_poly.pdbx_seq_one_letter_code
_entity_poly.pdbx_strand_id
1 'polypeptide(L)'
;MIVDAQSVKNTDSAGEKGYDAGKKVSGIKRHIAVDTQGLPHAIAVTTADVTDRKGALLALGRCAADLQTVQCLLADGGYVGQPFALAVEELLGAQVQIAKRSELHTFAVMPQRWVVERSFAWIEKCRRLWKNCERKLNTSLQFIHLAFLALLLRRS
;
A
#
# COMPACT_ATOMS: atom_id res chain seq x y z
N MET A 1 -1.93 9.87 7.48
CA MET A 1 -1.35 8.97 6.46
C MET A 1 -2.38 7.91 6.09
N ILE A 2 -2.35 7.36 4.88
CA ILE A 2 -3.32 6.39 4.38
C ILE A 2 -2.56 5.16 3.87
N VAL A 3 -2.95 3.96 4.26
CA VAL A 3 -2.31 2.70 3.81
C VAL A 3 -3.28 1.81 3.07
N ASP A 4 -2.80 1.20 1.99
CA ASP A 4 -3.52 0.15 1.28
C ASP A 4 -2.56 -0.77 0.51
N ALA A 5 -3.08 -1.91 0.02
CA ALA A 5 -2.34 -2.93 -0.69
C ALA A 5 -3.00 -3.33 -2.02
N GLN A 6 -2.18 -3.40 -3.07
CA GLN A 6 -2.60 -3.84 -4.40
C GLN A 6 -1.91 -5.15 -4.79
N SER A 7 -2.71 -6.17 -5.14
CA SER A 7 -2.21 -7.44 -5.70
C SER A 7 -2.07 -7.32 -7.21
N VAL A 8 -0.91 -7.73 -7.74
CA VAL A 8 -0.57 -7.56 -9.15
C VAL A 8 -0.15 -8.90 -9.73
N LYS A 9 -0.72 -9.24 -10.88
CA LYS A 9 -0.41 -10.48 -11.59
C LYS A 9 1.05 -10.47 -12.06
N ASN A 10 1.70 -11.61 -11.91
CA ASN A 10 2.99 -11.85 -12.53
C ASN A 10 2.84 -12.13 -14.03
N THR A 11 3.90 -11.80 -14.78
CA THR A 11 4.16 -12.38 -16.10
C THR A 11 4.98 -13.66 -15.94
N ASP A 12 5.15 -14.40 -17.04
CA ASP A 12 5.90 -15.66 -17.05
C ASP A 12 7.37 -15.50 -16.60
N SER A 13 7.99 -14.36 -16.89
CA SER A 13 9.39 -14.10 -16.54
C SER A 13 9.63 -13.73 -15.07
N ALA A 14 8.57 -13.57 -14.27
CA ALA A 14 8.68 -13.11 -12.90
C ALA A 14 9.15 -14.24 -11.97
N GLY A 15 10.10 -13.93 -11.09
CA GLY A 15 10.80 -14.95 -10.28
C GLY A 15 10.07 -15.32 -9.00
N GLU A 16 9.54 -14.33 -8.29
CA GLU A 16 8.88 -14.51 -7.00
C GLU A 16 7.37 -14.33 -7.15
N LYS A 17 6.58 -15.28 -6.62
CA LYS A 17 5.12 -15.25 -6.66
C LYS A 17 4.51 -15.84 -5.40
N GLY A 18 3.37 -15.30 -5.01
CA GLY A 18 2.44 -15.88 -4.05
C GLY A 18 1.03 -15.96 -4.64
N TYR A 19 0.06 -16.37 -3.83
CA TYR A 19 -1.35 -16.41 -4.23
C TYR A 19 -2.22 -15.67 -3.22
N ASP A 20 -2.90 -14.63 -3.70
CA ASP A 20 -3.93 -13.94 -2.96
C ASP A 20 -5.27 -14.63 -3.22
N ALA A 21 -5.74 -15.40 -2.24
CA ALA A 21 -7.02 -16.11 -2.34
C ALA A 21 -8.23 -15.17 -2.40
N GLY A 22 -8.16 -14.02 -1.72
CA GLY A 22 -9.25 -13.04 -1.67
C GLY A 22 -9.45 -12.37 -3.03
N LYS A 23 -8.36 -12.01 -3.70
CA LYS A 23 -8.40 -11.37 -5.04
C LYS A 23 -8.26 -12.37 -6.20
N LYS A 24 -7.98 -13.65 -5.91
CA LYS A 24 -7.66 -14.70 -6.89
C LYS A 24 -6.53 -14.30 -7.84
N VAL A 25 -5.48 -13.71 -7.28
CA VAL A 25 -4.32 -13.19 -8.02
C VAL A 25 -3.07 -14.00 -7.67
N SER A 26 -2.43 -14.56 -8.69
CA SER A 26 -1.08 -15.11 -8.56
C SER A 26 -0.05 -14.05 -8.95
N GLY A 27 0.82 -13.68 -8.01
CA GLY A 27 1.87 -12.70 -8.25
C GLY A 27 2.40 -12.06 -6.98
N ILE A 28 2.50 -10.73 -6.98
CA ILE A 28 3.06 -9.94 -5.87
C ILE A 28 2.00 -9.00 -5.29
N LYS A 29 2.28 -8.44 -4.11
CA LYS A 29 1.53 -7.36 -3.50
C LYS A 29 2.41 -6.13 -3.30
N ARG A 30 1.82 -4.96 -3.57
CA ARG A 30 2.41 -3.64 -3.34
C ARG A 30 1.68 -3.01 -2.17
N HIS A 31 2.38 -2.77 -1.08
CA HIS A 31 1.86 -2.10 0.10
C HIS A 31 2.41 -0.67 0.09
N ILE A 32 1.53 0.31 0.07
CA ILE A 32 1.95 1.73 0.06
C ILE A 32 1.27 2.47 1.19
N ALA A 33 2.03 3.31 1.88
CA ALA A 33 1.52 4.32 2.79
C ALA A 33 1.76 5.69 2.17
N VAL A 34 0.70 6.47 2.00
CA VAL A 34 0.71 7.77 1.31
C VAL A 34 0.18 8.89 2.19
N ASP A 35 0.56 10.13 1.87
CA ASP A 35 -0.05 11.32 2.46
C ASP A 35 -1.42 11.66 1.84
N THR A 36 -1.98 12.80 2.25
CA THR A 36 -3.27 13.30 1.75
C THR A 36 -3.26 13.69 0.27
N GLN A 37 -2.06 13.92 -0.31
CA GLN A 37 -1.89 14.19 -1.73
C GLN A 37 -1.71 12.90 -2.55
N GLY A 38 -1.47 11.77 -1.90
CA GLY A 38 -1.25 10.47 -2.52
C GLY A 38 0.21 10.20 -2.87
N LEU A 39 1.15 10.95 -2.29
CA LEU A 39 2.58 10.70 -2.45
C LEU A 39 3.04 9.67 -1.42
N PRO A 40 3.90 8.70 -1.80
CA PRO A 40 4.30 7.62 -0.91
C PRO A 40 5.36 8.07 0.09
N HIS A 41 5.20 7.62 1.33
CA HIS A 41 6.17 7.78 2.41
C HIS A 41 6.74 6.43 2.88
N ALA A 42 6.02 5.33 2.64
CA ALA A 42 6.54 3.98 2.85
C ALA A 42 6.02 3.03 1.78
N ILE A 43 6.90 2.16 1.26
CA ILE A 43 6.56 1.18 0.22
C ILE A 43 7.20 -0.16 0.56
N ALA A 44 6.40 -1.23 0.45
CA ALA A 44 6.89 -2.60 0.45
C ALA A 44 6.33 -3.38 -0.73
N VAL A 45 7.14 -4.29 -1.26
CA VAL A 45 6.70 -5.28 -2.24
C VAL A 45 6.96 -6.67 -1.65
N THR A 46 5.93 -7.50 -1.65
CA THR A 46 5.97 -8.88 -1.12
C THR A 46 5.35 -9.83 -2.13
N THR A 47 5.47 -11.14 -1.88
CA THR A 47 4.62 -12.12 -2.58
C THR A 47 3.14 -11.93 -2.19
N ALA A 48 2.22 -12.37 -3.06
CA ALA A 48 0.80 -12.08 -2.90
C ALA A 48 0.09 -12.85 -1.76
N ASP A 49 0.72 -13.88 -1.21
CA ASP A 49 0.23 -14.64 -0.05
C ASP A 49 0.42 -13.88 1.28
N VAL A 50 1.31 -12.88 1.31
CA VAL A 50 1.49 -12.02 2.48
C VAL A 50 0.23 -11.20 2.72
N THR A 51 -0.21 -11.15 3.98
CA THR A 51 -1.38 -10.38 4.38
C THR A 51 -1.08 -8.89 4.33
N ASP A 52 -2.10 -8.11 4.01
CA ASP A 52 -1.99 -6.66 3.82
C ASP A 52 -1.47 -5.98 5.11
N ARG A 53 -1.94 -6.44 6.28
CA ARG A 53 -1.43 -6.04 7.60
C ARG A 53 0.07 -6.27 7.77
N LYS A 54 0.57 -7.47 7.45
CA LYS A 54 2.00 -7.79 7.58
C LYS A 54 2.85 -6.96 6.61
N GLY A 55 2.38 -6.81 5.37
CA GLY A 55 3.06 -6.01 4.36
C GLY A 55 3.11 -4.52 4.70
N ALA A 56 2.02 -3.97 5.25
CA ALA A 56 1.99 -2.61 5.76
C ALA A 56 2.97 -2.40 6.93
N LEU A 57 2.98 -3.27 7.95
CA LEU A 57 3.95 -3.16 9.04
C LEU A 57 5.40 -3.23 8.56
N LEU A 58 5.68 -4.06 7.55
CA LEU A 58 7.00 -4.13 6.93
C LEU A 58 7.37 -2.83 6.19
N ALA A 59 6.43 -2.19 5.51
CA ALA A 59 6.65 -0.88 4.89
C ALA A 59 6.91 0.19 5.96
N LEU A 60 6.04 0.29 6.97
CA LEU A 60 6.13 1.29 8.03
C LEU A 60 7.40 1.13 8.86
N GLY A 61 7.76 -0.09 9.24
CA GLY A 61 8.95 -0.36 10.04
C GLY A 61 10.26 0.06 9.36
N ARG A 62 10.34 -0.02 8.02
CA ARG A 62 11.51 0.44 7.25
C ARG A 62 11.69 1.95 7.25
N CYS A 63 10.59 2.68 7.44
CA CYS A 63 10.54 4.14 7.37
C CYS A 63 10.17 4.76 8.73
N ALA A 64 10.20 3.98 9.83
CA ALA A 64 9.66 4.40 11.11
C ALA A 64 10.32 5.68 11.64
N ALA A 65 11.63 5.83 11.45
CA ALA A 65 12.39 7.01 11.86
C ALA A 65 11.86 8.31 11.21
N ASP A 66 11.44 8.25 9.93
CA ASP A 66 10.93 9.40 9.19
C ASP A 66 9.43 9.65 9.40
N LEU A 67 8.74 8.68 10.01
CA LEU A 67 7.28 8.68 10.20
C LEU A 67 6.82 9.01 11.63
N GLN A 68 7.74 9.44 12.51
CA GLN A 68 7.45 9.74 13.93
C GLN A 68 6.44 10.88 14.14
N THR A 69 6.22 11.74 13.14
CA THR A 69 5.24 12.84 13.21
C THR A 69 3.84 12.43 12.78
N VAL A 70 3.66 11.20 12.29
CA VAL A 70 2.36 10.70 11.85
C VAL A 70 1.50 10.40 13.08
N GLN A 71 0.42 11.17 13.26
CA GLN A 71 -0.51 10.96 14.38
C GLN A 71 -1.60 9.92 14.08
N CYS A 72 -1.98 9.78 12.82
CA CYS A 72 -3.10 8.94 12.40
C CYS A 72 -2.81 8.19 11.09
N LEU A 73 -3.10 6.89 11.12
CA LEU A 73 -3.07 5.99 9.98
C LEU A 73 -4.49 5.56 9.60
N LEU A 74 -4.95 6.00 8.43
CA LEU A 74 -6.21 5.58 7.83
C LEU A 74 -6.01 4.28 7.05
N ALA A 75 -6.87 3.30 7.29
CA ALA A 75 -6.85 2.03 6.59
C ALA A 75 -8.28 1.49 6.36
N ASP A 76 -8.43 0.55 5.43
CA ASP A 76 -9.72 -0.06 5.14
C ASP A 76 -10.07 -1.24 6.08
N GLY A 77 -11.23 -1.86 5.86
CA GLY A 77 -11.70 -2.98 6.67
C GLY A 77 -10.78 -4.21 6.68
N GLY A 78 -9.86 -4.36 5.71
CA GLY A 78 -8.88 -5.43 5.67
C GLY A 78 -7.78 -5.32 6.75
N TYR A 79 -7.64 -4.14 7.34
CA TYR A 79 -6.64 -3.84 8.39
C TYR A 79 -7.19 -3.92 9.81
N VAL A 80 -8.40 -4.44 10.00
CA VAL A 80 -8.99 -4.61 11.34
C VAL A 80 -8.17 -5.58 12.20
N GLY A 81 -7.99 -5.23 13.46
CA GLY A 81 -7.46 -6.10 14.50
C GLY A 81 -6.57 -5.36 15.50
N GLN A 82 -6.76 -5.66 16.79
CA GLN A 82 -5.96 -5.08 17.88
C GLN A 82 -4.44 -5.29 17.70
N PRO A 83 -3.93 -6.46 17.22
CA PRO A 83 -2.50 -6.63 17.03
C PRO A 83 -1.90 -5.68 15.99
N PHE A 84 -2.66 -5.33 14.95
CA PHE A 84 -2.19 -4.38 13.94
C PHE A 84 -2.15 -2.96 14.48
N ALA A 85 -3.19 -2.54 15.21
CA ALA A 85 -3.24 -1.22 15.84
C ALA A 85 -2.09 -1.01 16.84
N LEU A 86 -1.85 -1.99 17.72
CA LEU A 86 -0.75 -1.95 18.69
C LEU A 86 0.62 -1.89 18.01
N ALA A 87 0.85 -2.67 16.95
CA ALA A 87 2.11 -2.64 16.24
C ALA A 87 2.36 -1.29 15.52
N VAL A 88 1.30 -0.64 15.01
CA VAL A 88 1.43 0.71 14.42
C VAL A 88 1.71 1.75 15.50
N GLU A 89 1.06 1.65 16.66
CA GLU A 89 1.30 2.52 17.80
C GLU A 89 2.74 2.36 18.33
N GLU A 90 3.25 1.13 18.42
CA GLU A 90 4.63 0.86 18.83
C GLU A 90 5.66 1.39 17.82
N LEU A 91 5.40 1.24 16.51
CA LEU A 91 6.34 1.67 15.46
C LEU A 91 6.37 3.19 15.26
N LEU A 92 5.20 3.83 15.31
CA LEU A 92 5.02 5.23 14.87
C LEU A 92 4.47 6.16 15.95
N GLY A 93 3.94 5.64 17.06
CA GLY A 93 3.13 6.43 18.00
C GLY A 93 1.77 6.84 17.41
N ALA A 94 1.34 6.24 16.29
CA ALA A 94 0.18 6.65 15.53
C ALA A 94 -1.07 5.81 15.88
N GLN A 95 -2.24 6.46 15.89
CA GLN A 95 -3.52 5.75 16.02
C GLN A 95 -4.00 5.21 14.66
N VAL A 96 -4.51 3.98 14.64
CA VAL A 96 -5.14 3.40 13.44
C VAL A 96 -6.63 3.71 13.42
N GLN A 97 -7.08 4.38 12.38
CA GLN A 97 -8.51 4.60 12.13
C GLN A 97 -8.94 3.76 10.94
N ILE A 98 -9.86 2.82 11.20
CA ILE A 98 -10.44 1.98 10.16
C ILE A 98 -11.65 2.69 9.55
N ALA A 99 -11.61 2.91 8.25
CA ALA A 99 -12.74 3.41 7.49
C ALA A 99 -13.81 2.30 7.38
N LYS A 100 -14.73 2.25 8.34
CA LYS A 100 -15.95 1.43 8.29
C LYS A 100 -17.13 2.26 7.80
N ARG A 101 -17.96 1.67 6.93
CA ARG A 101 -19.32 2.18 6.70
C ARG A 101 -20.17 1.81 7.92
N SER A 102 -20.63 2.81 8.67
CA SER A 102 -21.57 2.65 9.78
C SER A 102 -23.02 2.46 9.31
N GLU A 103 -23.38 2.97 8.14
CA GLU A 103 -24.75 2.90 7.61
C GLU A 103 -24.76 2.43 6.15
N LEU A 104 -25.39 1.28 5.90
CA LEU A 104 -25.53 0.70 4.55
C LEU A 104 -26.60 1.41 3.70
N HIS A 105 -27.51 2.14 4.34
CA HIS A 105 -28.70 2.72 3.71
C HIS A 105 -28.59 4.23 3.42
N THR A 106 -27.51 4.88 3.88
CA THR A 106 -27.28 6.32 3.69
C THR A 106 -25.95 6.53 2.99
N PHE A 107 -25.91 7.37 1.94
CA PHE A 107 -24.64 7.78 1.34
C PHE A 107 -23.90 8.73 2.28
N ALA A 108 -22.89 8.21 2.98
CA ALA A 108 -21.93 9.01 3.74
C ALA A 108 -20.61 9.10 2.97
N VAL A 109 -20.12 10.32 2.76
CA VAL A 109 -18.79 10.55 2.18
C VAL A 109 -17.74 10.11 3.20
N MET A 110 -17.05 9.00 2.91
CA MET A 110 -15.89 8.60 3.70
C MET A 110 -14.69 9.46 3.31
N PRO A 111 -14.15 10.29 4.22
CA PRO A 111 -13.04 11.16 3.87
C PRO A 111 -11.80 10.34 3.46
N GLN A 112 -11.19 10.75 2.35
CA GLN A 112 -9.82 10.43 1.91
C GLN A 112 -9.48 8.99 1.48
N ARG A 113 -10.42 8.03 1.48
CA ARG A 113 -10.17 6.64 1.02
C ARG A 113 -9.57 6.54 -0.40
N TRP A 114 -10.09 7.33 -1.33
CA TRP A 114 -9.71 7.27 -2.76
C TRP A 114 -8.30 7.77 -3.06
N VAL A 115 -7.62 8.39 -2.09
CA VAL A 115 -6.30 9.00 -2.32
C VAL A 115 -5.26 7.92 -2.64
N VAL A 116 -5.20 6.85 -1.85
CA VAL A 116 -4.25 5.75 -2.06
C VAL A 116 -4.61 4.90 -3.28
N GLU A 117 -5.91 4.69 -3.53
CA GLU A 117 -6.39 4.01 -4.74
C GLU A 117 -6.00 4.78 -6.01
N ARG A 118 -6.07 6.11 -5.98
CA ARG A 118 -5.58 6.98 -7.07
C ARG A 118 -4.06 6.87 -7.24
N SER A 119 -3.30 6.73 -6.17
CA SER A 119 -1.84 6.49 -6.25
C SER A 119 -1.53 5.17 -6.96
N PHE A 120 -2.30 4.10 -6.69
CA PHE A 120 -2.19 2.87 -7.47
C PHE A 120 -2.52 3.08 -8.95
N ALA A 121 -3.56 3.86 -9.27
CA ALA A 121 -3.88 4.18 -10.66
C ALA A 121 -2.75 4.93 -11.39
N TRP A 122 -1.98 5.78 -10.68
CA TRP A 122 -0.78 6.40 -11.26
C TRP A 122 0.31 5.38 -11.57
N ILE A 123 0.54 4.42 -10.67
CA ILE A 123 1.49 3.32 -10.88
C ILE A 123 1.06 2.45 -12.07
N GLU A 124 -0.23 2.16 -12.22
CA GLU A 124 -0.75 1.35 -13.33
C GLU A 124 -0.60 2.05 -14.69
N LYS A 125 -0.68 3.39 -14.73
CA LYS A 125 -0.39 4.17 -15.96
C LYS A 125 1.07 4.05 -16.39
N CYS A 126 1.98 3.73 -15.49
CA CYS A 126 3.34 3.35 -15.85
C CYS A 126 3.31 1.92 -16.42
N ARG A 127 3.31 1.78 -17.76
CA ARG A 127 3.22 0.48 -18.46
C ARG A 127 4.20 -0.57 -17.95
N ARG A 128 5.36 -0.18 -17.40
CA ARG A 128 6.34 -1.10 -16.80
C ARG A 128 5.79 -1.85 -15.57
N LEU A 129 4.85 -1.25 -14.85
CA LEU A 129 4.28 -1.71 -13.57
C LEU A 129 2.84 -2.22 -13.70
N TRP A 130 2.26 -2.30 -14.89
CA TRP A 130 0.90 -2.85 -15.08
C TRP A 130 0.78 -4.33 -14.66
N LYS A 131 1.89 -5.07 -14.77
CA LYS A 131 2.11 -6.44 -14.29
C LYS A 131 3.51 -6.50 -13.69
N ASN A 132 3.76 -7.50 -12.87
CA ASN A 132 5.11 -7.75 -12.38
C ASN A 132 5.88 -8.61 -13.40
N CYS A 133 6.99 -8.07 -13.91
CA CYS A 133 7.91 -8.79 -14.79
C CYS A 133 9.26 -9.08 -14.14
N GLU A 134 9.42 -8.68 -12.87
CA GLU A 134 10.72 -8.72 -12.20
C GLU A 134 11.03 -10.08 -11.61
N ARG A 135 12.32 -10.45 -11.66
CA ARG A 135 12.84 -11.65 -11.00
C ARG A 135 13.01 -11.48 -9.49
N LYS A 136 13.17 -10.24 -9.01
CA LYS A 136 13.36 -9.90 -7.60
C LYS A 136 12.33 -8.85 -7.16
N LEU A 137 11.74 -9.03 -5.99
CA LEU A 137 10.86 -8.05 -5.33
C LEU A 137 11.49 -6.67 -5.22
N ASN A 138 12.79 -6.59 -4.88
CA ASN A 138 13.49 -5.32 -4.75
C ASN A 138 13.55 -4.55 -6.07
N THR A 139 13.71 -5.22 -7.22
CA THR A 139 13.69 -4.54 -8.52
C THR A 139 12.30 -3.92 -8.79
N SER A 140 11.23 -4.64 -8.44
CA SER A 140 9.85 -4.15 -8.57
C SER A 140 9.62 -2.93 -7.67
N LEU A 141 10.14 -2.97 -6.43
CA LEU A 141 10.13 -1.86 -5.49
C LEU A 141 10.84 -0.61 -6.07
N GLN A 142 12.04 -0.76 -6.65
CA GLN A 142 12.76 0.38 -7.21
C GLN A 142 12.03 1.01 -8.41
N PHE A 143 11.37 0.20 -9.25
CA PHE A 143 10.55 0.76 -10.32
C PHE A 143 9.36 1.56 -9.80
N ILE A 144 8.77 1.17 -8.66
CA ILE A 144 7.71 1.96 -8.02
C ILE A 144 8.27 3.32 -7.55
N HIS A 145 9.44 3.35 -6.91
CA HIS A 145 10.09 4.61 -6.55
C HIS A 145 10.34 5.50 -7.78
N LEU A 146 10.90 4.94 -8.86
CA LEU A 146 11.13 5.67 -10.11
C LEU A 146 9.83 6.23 -10.70
N ALA A 147 8.73 5.49 -10.64
CA ALA A 147 7.43 5.96 -11.12
C ALA A 147 6.94 7.18 -10.34
N PHE A 148 7.06 7.16 -9.00
CA PHE A 148 6.68 8.31 -8.17
C PHE A 148 7.63 9.49 -8.31
N LEU A 149 8.94 9.27 -8.46
CA LEU A 149 9.90 10.34 -8.75
C LEU A 149 9.58 11.02 -10.08
N ALA A 150 9.31 10.24 -11.14
CA ALA A 150 8.92 10.80 -12.44
C ALA A 150 7.59 11.57 -12.37
N LEU A 151 6.65 11.13 -11.52
CA LEU A 151 5.40 11.82 -11.28
C LEU A 151 5.60 13.13 -10.51
N LEU A 152 6.46 13.15 -9.49
CA LEU A 152 6.81 14.36 -8.73
C LEU A 152 7.45 15.42 -9.62
N LEU A 153 8.43 15.03 -10.45
CA LEU A 153 9.13 15.93 -11.37
C LEU A 153 8.24 16.55 -12.45
N ARG A 154 7.07 15.95 -12.73
CA ARG A 154 6.09 16.51 -13.69
C ARG A 154 5.06 17.42 -13.04
N ARG A 155 5.00 17.46 -11.71
CA ARG A 155 4.04 18.24 -10.93
C ARG A 155 4.67 19.49 -10.31
N SER A 156 6.00 19.49 -10.16
CA SER A 156 6.84 20.67 -9.94
C SER A 156 6.88 21.55 -11.18
#